data_AF-A0AAP7IC43-F1
#
_entry.id   AF-A0AAP7IC43-F1
#
_cell.length_a   1.000
_cell.length_b   1.000
_cell.length_c   1.000
_cell.angle_alpha   90.00
_cell.angle_beta   90.00
_cell.angle_gamma   90.00
#
_symmetry.space_group_name_H-M   'P 1'
#
loop_
_entity.id
_entity.type
_entity.pdbx_description
1 polymer ?
#
loop_
_entity_poly.entity_id
_entity_poly.type
_entity_poly.pdbx_seq_one_letter_code
_entity_poly.pdbx_strand_id
1 'polypeptide(L)'
;MNKEEEVVKLKSLLYKNFNDFNNPEIKEVATKLNRLLNNGNSFLKDKYKGALIDTYKFLSEVEYLEKNYESCLKHIKQLQLSNAYKNEAISTTRHATIRRFHCEVFLAIYQNNYKKIETLKKQLIEFGDTNRPKLVKNLKDDYDMIIDLASSFLNNSVKTIVNFKLPYKIDIPENEEVIYEYKDLIFNLKFKTISNKAQASFEASNGIMELDKDKYGIYSYSELTVTFNKFFDATHRMRELLVLCSESFNYFLDYYKSTTEYYWIDNLNLSQIQASNVKVISEKHDDIISIPFYYGHSVKVSNSPSYISQEKINELKDSINIGEQPPLWEMLYLDSKNSIFIEKYREAIISINSAFENYLNIKSREILRSGMTDKEVEDYLQGEVSYATYYLNEFISEENFNIAVEQGIISSHSPSTFQIIKKCFEFNNDNRISISKTKLNKIVNDIRKNRNDIIHGNLILRRL
;
A
#
# COMPACT_ATOMS: atom_id res chain seq x y z
N MET A 1 -34.79 -33.03 -2.84
CA MET A 1 -33.95 -33.88 -1.95
C MET A 1 -34.43 -33.66 -0.53
N ASN A 2 -34.71 -34.72 0.24
CA ASN A 2 -35.15 -34.57 1.62
C ASN A 2 -33.99 -33.97 2.45
N LYS A 3 -34.27 -33.01 3.35
CA LYS A 3 -33.24 -32.36 4.19
C LYS A 3 -32.43 -33.39 5.00
N GLU A 4 -33.06 -34.50 5.40
CA GLU A 4 -32.36 -35.60 6.08
C GLU A 4 -31.36 -36.34 5.18
N GLU A 5 -31.75 -36.66 3.94
CA GLU A 5 -30.85 -37.31 2.98
C GLU A 5 -29.63 -36.44 2.68
N GLU A 6 -29.84 -35.12 2.60
CA GLU A 6 -28.77 -34.16 2.41
C GLU A 6 -27.81 -34.13 3.60
N VAL A 7 -28.32 -34.11 4.83
CA VAL A 7 -27.49 -34.17 6.04
C VAL A 7 -26.68 -35.47 6.09
N VAL A 8 -27.27 -36.62 5.76
CA VAL A 8 -26.56 -37.91 5.73
C VAL A 8 -25.44 -37.90 4.69
N LYS A 9 -25.71 -37.38 3.48
CA LYS A 9 -24.71 -37.25 2.42
C LYS A 9 -23.55 -36.35 2.83
N LEU A 10 -23.85 -35.14 3.32
CA LEU A 10 -22.83 -34.17 3.74
C LEU A 10 -22.01 -34.67 4.93
N LYS A 11 -22.65 -35.31 5.93
CA LYS A 11 -21.96 -35.94 7.06
C LYS A 11 -20.97 -37.00 6.58
N SER A 12 -21.39 -37.88 5.66
CA SER A 12 -20.53 -38.94 5.13
C SER A 12 -19.33 -38.38 4.37
N LEU A 13 -19.54 -37.32 3.57
CA LEU A 13 -18.47 -36.61 2.87
C LEU A 13 -17.49 -35.95 3.83
N LEU A 14 -17.98 -35.27 4.87
CA LEU A 14 -17.12 -34.65 5.88
C LEU A 14 -16.31 -35.70 6.65
N TYR A 15 -16.94 -36.79 7.08
CA TYR A 15 -16.26 -37.84 7.85
C TYR A 15 -15.10 -38.49 7.06
N LYS A 16 -15.30 -38.76 5.76
CA LYS A 16 -14.27 -39.32 4.89
C LYS A 16 -13.07 -38.40 4.70
N ASN A 17 -13.27 -37.09 4.78
CA ASN A 17 -12.27 -36.07 4.50
C ASN A 17 -11.96 -35.21 5.73
N PHE A 18 -12.16 -35.74 6.94
CA PHE A 18 -12.15 -34.94 8.17
C PHE A 18 -10.79 -34.27 8.45
N ASN A 19 -9.69 -34.80 7.93
CA ASN A 19 -8.35 -34.23 8.11
C ASN A 19 -7.89 -33.40 6.90
N ASP A 20 -8.74 -33.23 5.87
CA ASP A 20 -8.41 -32.49 4.66
C ASP A 20 -8.78 -30.99 4.80
N PHE A 21 -8.11 -30.32 5.74
CA PHE A 21 -8.44 -28.94 6.13
C PHE A 21 -8.16 -27.89 5.04
N ASN A 22 -7.29 -28.20 4.08
CA ASN A 22 -6.93 -27.28 2.99
C ASN A 22 -7.86 -27.40 1.78
N ASN A 23 -8.83 -28.33 1.80
CA ASN A 23 -9.71 -28.57 0.67
C ASN A 23 -10.95 -27.65 0.71
N PRO A 24 -11.08 -26.71 -0.25
CA PRO A 24 -12.17 -25.73 -0.26
C PRO A 24 -13.54 -26.39 -0.42
N GLU A 25 -13.64 -27.52 -1.13
CA GLU A 25 -14.89 -28.24 -1.32
C GLU A 25 -15.38 -28.84 0.00
N ILE A 26 -14.46 -29.38 0.81
CA ILE A 26 -14.80 -29.97 2.11
C ILE A 26 -15.16 -28.87 3.12
N LYS A 27 -14.52 -27.70 3.05
CA LYS A 27 -14.94 -26.50 3.80
C LYS A 27 -16.36 -26.09 3.43
N GLU A 28 -16.72 -26.11 2.15
CA GLU A 28 -18.09 -25.80 1.71
C GLU A 28 -19.08 -26.84 2.23
N VAL A 29 -18.74 -28.14 2.17
CA VAL A 29 -19.55 -29.24 2.73
C VAL A 29 -19.80 -29.01 4.23
N ALA A 30 -18.77 -28.73 5.02
CA ALA A 30 -18.87 -28.47 6.45
C ALA A 30 -19.72 -27.22 6.74
N THR A 31 -19.52 -26.14 5.97
CA THR A 31 -20.29 -24.90 6.09
C THR A 31 -21.77 -25.12 5.80
N LYS A 32 -22.08 -25.88 4.74
CA LYS A 32 -23.45 -26.22 4.36
C LYS A 32 -24.12 -27.11 5.39
N LEU A 33 -23.40 -28.11 5.91
CA LEU A 33 -23.88 -28.99 6.98
C LEU A 33 -24.17 -28.19 8.26
N ASN A 34 -23.29 -27.28 8.64
CA ASN A 34 -23.49 -26.38 9.78
C ASN A 34 -24.77 -25.55 9.63
N ARG A 35 -24.99 -24.94 8.45
CA ARG A 35 -26.19 -24.15 8.14
C ARG A 35 -27.45 -25.01 8.22
N LEU A 36 -27.44 -26.20 7.63
CA LEU A 36 -28.61 -27.10 7.64
C LEU A 36 -29.00 -27.56 9.05
N LEU A 37 -28.01 -27.88 9.89
CA LEU A 37 -28.25 -28.36 11.24
C LEU A 37 -28.61 -27.25 12.23
N ASN A 38 -28.08 -26.03 12.05
CA ASN A 38 -28.42 -24.89 12.90
C ASN A 38 -29.70 -24.16 12.49
N ASN A 39 -30.04 -24.13 11.20
CA ASN A 39 -31.28 -23.52 10.70
C ASN A 39 -32.43 -24.55 10.55
N GLY A 40 -32.15 -25.83 10.81
CA GLY A 40 -33.15 -26.90 10.83
C GLY A 40 -34.05 -26.83 12.08
N ASN A 41 -35.06 -27.70 12.13
CA ASN A 41 -35.84 -27.87 13.35
C ASN A 41 -34.96 -28.49 14.47
N SER A 42 -35.36 -28.29 15.73
CA SER A 42 -34.63 -28.84 16.90
C SER A 42 -34.40 -30.34 16.80
N PHE A 43 -35.37 -31.06 16.23
CA PHE A 43 -35.30 -32.51 16.01
C PHE A 43 -34.10 -32.95 15.16
N LEU A 44 -33.84 -32.29 14.02
CA LEU A 44 -32.68 -32.61 13.17
C LEU A 44 -31.36 -32.35 13.90
N LYS A 45 -31.28 -31.23 14.62
CA LYS A 45 -30.10 -30.86 15.40
C LYS A 45 -29.79 -31.90 16.47
N ASP A 46 -30.81 -32.37 17.18
CA ASP A 46 -30.67 -33.39 18.23
C ASP A 46 -30.32 -34.77 17.65
N LYS A 47 -30.99 -35.17 16.56
CA LYS A 47 -30.74 -36.44 15.86
C LYS A 47 -29.32 -36.53 15.32
N TYR A 48 -28.77 -35.42 14.82
CA TYR A 48 -27.43 -35.36 14.20
C TYR A 48 -26.39 -34.61 15.03
N LYS A 49 -26.56 -34.53 16.36
CA LYS A 49 -25.66 -33.81 17.28
C LYS A 49 -24.17 -34.17 17.15
N GLY A 50 -23.85 -35.43 16.85
CA GLY A 50 -22.47 -35.86 16.61
C GLY A 50 -21.86 -35.26 15.36
N ALA A 51 -22.63 -35.24 14.25
CA ALA A 51 -22.20 -34.61 13.01
C ALA A 51 -22.00 -33.10 13.17
N LEU A 52 -22.85 -32.46 13.99
CA LEU A 52 -22.72 -31.04 14.31
C LEU A 52 -21.41 -30.75 15.07
N ILE A 53 -21.05 -31.59 16.04
CA ILE A 53 -19.80 -31.47 16.78
C ILE A 53 -18.60 -31.63 15.86
N ASP A 54 -18.60 -32.66 15.01
CA ASP A 54 -17.51 -32.89 14.04
C ASP A 54 -17.39 -31.71 13.08
N THR A 55 -18.52 -31.14 12.67
CA THR A 55 -18.53 -29.91 11.86
C THR A 55 -17.86 -28.74 12.58
N TYR A 56 -18.13 -28.53 13.88
CA TYR A 56 -17.47 -27.45 14.63
C TYR A 56 -15.98 -27.70 14.83
N LYS A 57 -15.55 -28.95 15.09
CA LYS A 57 -14.12 -29.31 15.18
C LYS A 57 -13.42 -29.00 13.87
N PHE A 58 -13.96 -29.48 12.75
CA PHE A 58 -13.41 -29.26 11.42
C PHE A 58 -13.32 -27.78 11.08
N LEU A 59 -14.43 -27.04 11.20
CA LEU A 59 -14.45 -25.61 10.88
C LEU A 59 -13.53 -24.82 11.82
N SER A 60 -13.41 -25.17 13.10
CA SER A 60 -12.48 -24.48 13.99
C SER A 60 -11.02 -24.63 13.55
N GLU A 61 -10.62 -25.81 13.05
CA GLU A 61 -9.25 -26.02 12.58
C GLU A 61 -9.00 -25.35 11.23
N VAL A 62 -9.95 -25.41 10.29
CA VAL A 62 -9.86 -24.69 9.01
C VAL A 62 -9.70 -23.19 9.24
N GLU A 63 -10.58 -22.58 10.03
CA GLU A 63 -10.52 -21.14 10.31
C GLU A 63 -9.26 -20.76 11.08
N TYR A 64 -8.71 -21.66 11.92
CA TYR A 64 -7.44 -21.45 12.58
C TYR A 64 -6.26 -21.43 11.60
N LEU A 65 -6.19 -22.39 10.67
CA LEU A 65 -5.15 -22.47 9.65
C LEU A 65 -5.19 -21.28 8.68
N GLU A 66 -6.39 -20.77 8.39
CA GLU A 66 -6.61 -19.54 7.64
C GLU A 66 -6.38 -18.26 8.46
N LYS A 67 -6.01 -18.39 9.74
CA LYS A 67 -5.80 -17.28 10.70
C LYS A 67 -7.04 -16.40 10.93
N ASN A 68 -8.24 -16.94 10.69
CA ASN A 68 -9.51 -16.31 11.04
C ASN A 68 -9.89 -16.63 12.49
N TYR A 69 -9.16 -16.02 13.43
CA TYR A 69 -9.25 -16.32 14.86
C TYR A 69 -10.64 -16.03 15.46
N GLU A 70 -11.38 -15.04 14.95
CA GLU A 70 -12.74 -14.75 15.42
C GLU A 70 -13.73 -15.86 15.06
N SER A 71 -13.69 -16.33 13.80
CA SER A 71 -14.52 -17.43 13.32
C SER A 71 -14.16 -18.74 14.00
N CYS A 72 -12.86 -19.02 14.17
CA CYS A 72 -12.38 -20.16 14.94
C CYS A 72 -12.96 -20.16 16.36
N LEU A 73 -12.85 -19.04 17.09
CA LEU A 73 -13.40 -18.93 18.45
C LEU A 73 -14.92 -19.12 18.50
N LYS A 74 -15.65 -18.63 17.50
CA LYS A 74 -17.09 -18.86 17.40
C LYS A 74 -17.40 -20.35 17.34
N HIS A 75 -16.69 -21.11 16.51
CA HIS A 75 -16.88 -22.56 16.42
C HIS A 75 -16.45 -23.31 17.67
N ILE A 76 -15.33 -22.91 18.31
CA ILE A 76 -14.90 -23.50 19.59
C ILE A 76 -15.93 -23.24 20.70
N LYS A 77 -16.50 -22.03 20.79
CA LYS A 77 -17.56 -21.71 21.77
C LYS A 77 -18.82 -22.55 21.52
N GLN A 78 -19.24 -22.69 20.26
CA GLN A 78 -20.38 -23.53 19.90
C GLN A 78 -20.13 -25.01 20.25
N LEU A 79 -18.92 -25.50 20.01
CA LEU A 79 -18.49 -26.83 20.41
C LEU A 79 -18.59 -27.01 21.94
N GLN A 80 -18.04 -26.08 22.72
CA GLN A 80 -18.03 -26.14 24.18
C GLN A 80 -19.43 -26.06 24.82
N LEU A 81 -20.37 -25.36 24.17
CA LEU A 81 -21.76 -25.28 24.61
C LEU A 81 -22.59 -26.54 24.31
N SER A 82 -22.09 -27.44 23.45
CA SER A 82 -22.79 -28.67 23.09
C SER A 82 -22.77 -29.69 24.23
N ASN A 83 -23.93 -30.25 24.58
CA ASN A 83 -24.01 -31.31 25.60
C ASN A 83 -23.16 -32.54 25.25
N ALA A 84 -23.00 -32.85 23.96
CA ALA A 84 -22.19 -33.99 23.55
C ALA A 84 -20.67 -33.73 23.67
N TYR A 85 -20.23 -32.47 23.77
CA TYR A 85 -18.83 -32.14 24.06
C TYR A 85 -18.39 -32.57 25.46
N LYS A 86 -19.32 -32.61 26.44
CA LYS A 86 -19.03 -33.11 27.80
C LYS A 86 -18.57 -34.57 27.82
N ASN A 87 -18.92 -35.33 26.77
CA ASN A 87 -18.60 -36.75 26.64
C ASN A 87 -17.43 -36.99 25.65
N GLU A 88 -16.78 -35.94 25.16
CA GLU A 88 -15.62 -36.07 24.27
C GLU A 88 -14.38 -36.56 25.00
N ALA A 89 -13.45 -37.16 24.24
CA ALA A 89 -12.17 -37.57 24.78
C ALA A 89 -11.41 -36.37 25.36
N ILE A 90 -10.68 -36.59 26.46
CA ILE A 90 -9.94 -35.51 27.13
C ILE A 90 -8.91 -34.85 26.20
N SER A 91 -8.36 -35.59 25.23
CA SER A 91 -7.48 -35.06 24.18
C SER A 91 -8.16 -33.98 23.33
N THR A 92 -9.39 -34.23 22.88
CA THR A 92 -10.22 -33.27 22.14
C THR A 92 -10.48 -32.02 22.97
N THR A 93 -10.79 -32.19 24.26
CA THR A 93 -11.07 -31.04 25.15
C THR A 93 -9.84 -30.15 25.34
N ARG A 94 -8.66 -30.76 25.51
CA ARG A 94 -7.38 -30.05 25.62
C ARG A 94 -7.01 -29.33 24.33
N HIS A 95 -7.17 -29.99 23.18
CA HIS A 95 -6.92 -29.38 21.88
C HIS A 95 -7.75 -28.11 21.69
N ALA A 96 -9.08 -28.21 21.85
CA ALA A 96 -9.98 -27.06 21.70
C ALA A 96 -9.65 -25.94 22.69
N THR A 97 -9.21 -26.27 23.91
CA THR A 97 -8.81 -25.29 24.93
C THR A 97 -7.53 -24.54 24.52
N ILE A 98 -6.51 -25.25 24.02
CA ILE A 98 -5.26 -24.62 23.55
C ILE A 98 -5.54 -23.73 22.34
N ARG A 99 -6.31 -24.21 21.36
CA ARG A 99 -6.73 -23.40 20.21
C ARG A 99 -7.50 -22.16 20.63
N ARG A 100 -8.38 -22.27 21.64
CA ARG A 100 -9.09 -21.12 22.21
C ARG A 100 -8.12 -20.09 22.75
N PHE A 101 -7.18 -20.49 23.61
CA PHE A 101 -6.19 -19.59 24.18
C PHE A 101 -5.34 -18.93 23.10
N HIS A 102 -4.93 -19.68 22.09
CA HIS A 102 -4.18 -19.16 20.97
C HIS A 102 -4.94 -18.03 20.27
N CYS A 103 -6.18 -18.29 19.84
CA CYS A 103 -7.00 -17.29 19.16
C CYS A 103 -7.30 -16.07 20.06
N GLU A 104 -7.58 -16.29 21.35
CA GLU A 104 -7.87 -15.20 22.29
C GLU A 104 -6.65 -14.31 22.54
N VAL A 105 -5.44 -14.88 22.60
CA VAL A 105 -4.19 -14.13 22.73
C VAL A 105 -3.93 -13.30 21.48
N PHE A 106 -4.03 -13.87 20.27
CA PHE A 106 -3.84 -13.11 19.03
C PHE A 106 -4.85 -11.96 18.90
N LEU A 107 -6.13 -12.20 19.15
CA LEU A 107 -7.13 -11.14 19.11
C LEU A 107 -6.89 -10.06 20.17
N ALA A 108 -6.44 -10.44 21.36
CA ALA A 108 -6.09 -9.47 22.39
C ALA A 108 -4.86 -8.63 22.01
N ILE A 109 -3.87 -9.23 21.34
CA ILE A 109 -2.71 -8.55 20.75
C ILE A 109 -3.16 -7.55 19.68
N TYR A 110 -4.05 -7.96 18.77
CA TYR A 110 -4.58 -7.08 17.70
C TYR A 110 -5.32 -5.87 18.26
N GLN A 111 -5.95 -6.05 19.43
CA GLN A 111 -6.67 -5.01 20.16
C GLN A 111 -5.77 -4.19 21.10
N ASN A 112 -4.46 -4.49 21.19
CA ASN A 112 -3.54 -3.96 22.20
C ASN A 112 -4.09 -4.03 23.63
N ASN A 113 -4.81 -5.11 23.96
CA ASN A 113 -5.49 -5.27 25.24
C ASN A 113 -4.60 -6.00 26.25
N TYR A 114 -3.63 -5.28 26.82
CA TYR A 114 -2.65 -5.80 27.78
C TYR A 114 -3.29 -6.53 28.97
N LYS A 115 -4.36 -5.96 29.57
CA LYS A 115 -5.05 -6.57 30.72
C LYS A 115 -5.66 -7.95 30.37
N LYS A 116 -6.23 -8.07 29.16
CA LYS A 116 -6.78 -9.34 28.69
C LYS A 116 -5.66 -10.36 28.44
N ILE A 117 -4.54 -9.96 27.85
CA ILE A 117 -3.38 -10.84 27.64
C ILE A 117 -2.83 -11.34 28.99
N GLU A 118 -2.71 -10.46 29.98
CA GLU A 118 -2.27 -10.83 31.33
C GLU A 118 -3.20 -11.86 31.98
N THR A 119 -4.51 -11.66 31.84
CA THR A 119 -5.54 -12.59 32.35
C THR A 119 -5.45 -13.94 31.65
N LEU A 120 -5.35 -13.94 30.32
CA LEU A 120 -5.24 -15.16 29.51
C LEU A 120 -3.95 -15.93 29.82
N LYS A 121 -2.83 -15.23 30.02
CA LYS A 121 -1.55 -15.82 30.42
C LYS A 121 -1.67 -16.55 31.76
N LYS A 122 -2.27 -15.91 32.77
CA LYS A 122 -2.51 -16.54 34.08
C LYS A 122 -3.36 -17.82 33.96
N GLN A 123 -4.49 -17.73 33.23
CA GLN A 123 -5.36 -18.89 32.99
C GLN A 123 -4.67 -20.01 32.21
N LEU A 124 -3.81 -19.66 31.25
CA LEU A 124 -3.05 -20.64 30.47
C LEU A 124 -2.01 -21.35 31.35
N ILE A 125 -1.32 -20.64 32.25
CA ILE A 125 -0.40 -21.24 33.23
C ILE A 125 -1.13 -22.23 34.13
N GLU A 126 -2.26 -21.83 34.72
CA GLU A 126 -3.08 -22.70 35.58
C GLU A 126 -3.54 -23.98 34.84
N PHE A 127 -3.93 -23.84 33.56
CA PHE A 127 -4.24 -24.99 32.72
C PHE A 127 -3.01 -25.90 32.50
N GLY A 128 -1.86 -25.29 32.23
CA GLY A 128 -0.59 -25.95 31.97
C GLY A 128 -0.06 -26.77 33.15
N ASP A 129 -0.19 -26.25 34.37
CA ASP A 129 0.27 -26.93 35.61
C ASP A 129 -0.31 -28.34 35.75
N THR A 130 -1.55 -28.53 35.30
CA THR A 130 -2.26 -29.82 35.39
C THR A 130 -2.14 -30.65 34.10
N ASN A 131 -2.07 -30.00 32.93
CA ASN A 131 -2.27 -30.66 31.63
C ASN A 131 -1.03 -30.75 30.77
N ARG A 132 -0.05 -29.85 30.89
CA ARG A 132 1.12 -29.77 30.00
C ARG A 132 1.90 -31.09 29.88
N PRO A 133 2.17 -31.84 30.96
CA PRO A 133 2.87 -33.13 30.85
C PRO A 133 2.09 -34.20 30.07
N LYS A 134 0.77 -34.02 29.92
CA LYS A 134 -0.15 -34.96 29.29
C LYS A 134 -0.53 -34.53 27.86
N LEU A 135 0.08 -33.45 27.35
CA LEU A 135 -0.12 -33.00 25.98
C LEU A 135 0.75 -33.81 25.02
N VAL A 136 0.22 -34.07 23.83
CA VAL A 136 1.03 -34.54 22.70
C VAL A 136 1.98 -33.42 22.27
N LYS A 137 3.12 -33.79 21.68
CA LYS A 137 4.22 -32.87 21.34
C LYS A 137 3.73 -31.58 20.66
N ASN A 138 3.00 -31.67 19.56
CA ASN A 138 2.55 -30.48 18.81
C ASN A 138 1.69 -29.52 19.66
N LEU A 139 0.80 -30.05 20.52
CA LEU A 139 -0.02 -29.22 21.41
C LEU A 139 0.79 -28.61 22.55
N LYS A 140 1.86 -29.29 22.98
CA LYS A 140 2.80 -28.76 23.96
C LYS A 140 3.62 -27.61 23.37
N ASP A 141 4.07 -27.76 22.13
CA ASP A 141 4.80 -26.73 21.39
C ASP A 141 3.89 -25.50 21.17
N ASP A 142 2.63 -25.71 20.75
CA ASP A 142 1.63 -24.63 20.65
C ASP A 142 1.42 -23.93 22.01
N TYR A 143 1.27 -24.69 23.09
CA TYR A 143 1.11 -24.13 24.44
C TYR A 143 2.31 -23.25 24.85
N ASP A 144 3.53 -23.75 24.65
CA ASP A 144 4.76 -23.06 25.03
C ASP A 144 4.94 -21.77 24.19
N MET A 145 4.60 -21.82 22.89
CA MET A 145 4.60 -20.67 22.00
C MET A 145 3.61 -19.59 22.45
N ILE A 146 2.37 -19.95 22.81
CA ILE A 146 1.35 -18.97 23.24
C ILE A 146 1.78 -18.26 24.52
N ILE A 147 2.35 -19.00 25.49
CA ILE A 147 2.88 -18.42 26.73
C ILE A 147 4.04 -17.46 26.45
N ASP A 148 4.95 -17.85 25.56
CA ASP A 148 6.11 -17.04 25.19
C ASP A 148 5.68 -15.77 24.46
N LEU A 149 4.75 -15.88 23.51
CA LEU A 149 4.17 -14.75 22.79
C LEU A 149 3.47 -13.77 23.74
N ALA A 150 2.60 -14.28 24.63
CA ALA A 150 1.92 -13.45 25.61
C ALA A 150 2.90 -12.73 26.55
N SER A 151 3.96 -13.42 26.98
CA SER A 151 5.01 -12.84 27.82
C SER A 151 5.80 -11.77 27.07
N SER A 152 6.22 -12.07 25.85
CA SER A 152 7.01 -11.16 25.01
C SER A 152 6.22 -9.91 24.65
N PHE A 153 4.91 -10.04 24.41
CA PHE A 153 4.06 -8.89 24.12
C PHE A 153 3.92 -7.97 25.35
N LEU A 154 3.69 -8.55 26.54
CA LEU A 154 3.62 -7.78 27.79
C LEU A 154 4.95 -7.08 28.13
N ASN A 155 6.07 -7.68 27.75
CA ASN A 155 7.42 -7.15 27.97
C ASN A 155 7.92 -6.23 26.84
N ASN A 156 7.10 -6.00 25.79
CA ASN A 156 7.48 -5.26 24.59
C ASN A 156 8.73 -5.80 23.87
N SER A 157 8.93 -7.12 23.88
CA SER A 157 10.07 -7.82 23.27
C SER A 157 9.72 -8.58 21.98
N VAL A 158 8.46 -8.56 21.55
CA VAL A 158 8.07 -9.06 20.22
C VAL A 158 8.70 -8.19 19.14
N LYS A 159 9.31 -8.83 18.14
CA LYS A 159 9.94 -8.16 17.01
C LYS A 159 9.29 -8.58 15.70
N THR A 160 9.09 -7.62 14.82
CA THR A 160 8.77 -7.87 13.41
C THR A 160 10.02 -7.60 12.59
N ILE A 161 10.35 -8.55 11.72
CA ILE A 161 11.50 -8.52 10.83
C ILE A 161 10.97 -8.57 9.40
N VAL A 162 11.36 -7.59 8.59
CA VAL A 162 11.00 -7.50 7.17
C VAL A 162 12.28 -7.46 6.37
N ASN A 163 12.44 -8.39 5.44
CA ASN A 163 13.56 -8.38 4.51
C ASN A 163 13.06 -8.01 3.13
N PHE A 164 13.73 -7.11 2.44
CA PHE A 164 13.46 -6.81 1.03
C PHE A 164 14.73 -6.41 0.28
N LYS A 165 14.68 -6.52 -1.05
CA LYS A 165 15.76 -6.11 -1.95
C LYS A 165 15.60 -4.65 -2.33
N LEU A 166 16.66 -3.87 -2.18
CA LEU A 166 16.74 -2.51 -2.67
C LEU A 166 17.21 -2.51 -4.14
N PRO A 167 16.80 -1.52 -4.95
CA PRO A 167 17.24 -1.41 -6.34
C PRO A 167 18.63 -0.78 -6.49
N TYR A 168 19.32 -0.47 -5.39
CA TYR A 168 20.63 0.16 -5.35
C TYR A 168 21.42 -0.34 -4.14
N LYS A 169 22.72 -0.08 -4.13
CA LYS A 169 23.62 -0.35 -3.00
C LYS A 169 23.53 0.76 -1.95
N ILE A 170 23.58 0.39 -0.68
CA ILE A 170 23.80 1.28 0.47
C ILE A 170 25.18 0.94 1.05
N ASP A 171 26.05 1.94 1.17
CA ASP A 171 27.44 1.78 1.60
C ASP A 171 27.56 1.76 3.13
N ILE A 172 26.82 0.86 3.77
CA ILE A 172 26.95 0.55 5.19
C ILE A 172 27.54 -0.85 5.34
N PRO A 173 28.63 -1.03 6.11
CA PRO A 173 29.23 -2.34 6.33
C PRO A 173 28.25 -3.35 6.92
N GLU A 174 28.35 -4.62 6.52
CA GLU A 174 27.39 -5.68 6.94
C GLU A 174 27.42 -5.98 8.45
N ASN A 175 28.51 -5.61 9.13
CA ASN A 175 28.67 -5.76 10.57
C ASN A 175 28.10 -4.58 11.37
N GLU A 176 27.62 -3.53 10.71
CA GLU A 176 27.05 -2.35 11.35
C GLU A 176 25.51 -2.40 11.35
N GLU A 177 24.93 -1.89 12.43
CA GLU A 177 23.49 -1.73 12.62
C GLU A 177 23.14 -0.25 12.71
N VAL A 178 22.17 0.20 11.92
CA VAL A 178 21.64 1.57 12.06
C VAL A 178 20.36 1.53 12.87
N ILE A 179 20.40 2.14 14.06
CA ILE A 179 19.28 2.21 14.99
C ILE A 179 18.77 3.65 15.06
N TYR A 180 17.47 3.84 14.86
CA TYR A 180 16.83 5.15 14.97
C TYR A 180 15.36 5.03 15.39
N GLU A 181 14.80 6.13 15.86
CA GLU A 181 13.40 6.23 16.25
C GLU A 181 12.56 6.86 15.14
N TYR A 182 11.42 6.24 14.81
CA TYR A 182 10.44 6.79 13.87
C TYR A 182 9.02 6.40 14.31
N LYS A 183 8.13 7.39 14.46
CA LYS A 183 6.74 7.20 14.92
C LYS A 183 6.65 6.34 16.20
N ASP A 184 7.45 6.70 17.21
CA ASP A 184 7.50 6.03 18.53
C ASP A 184 7.91 4.54 18.49
N LEU A 185 8.58 4.11 17.41
CA LEU A 185 9.14 2.77 17.26
C LEU A 185 10.65 2.86 17.01
N ILE A 186 11.37 1.89 17.58
CA ILE A 186 12.80 1.75 17.36
C ILE A 186 13.00 0.82 16.17
N PHE A 187 13.56 1.35 15.09
CA PHE A 187 13.95 0.61 13.90
C PHE A 187 15.43 0.28 13.95
N ASN A 188 15.76 -0.93 13.53
CA ASN A 188 17.12 -1.41 13.34
C ASN A 188 17.25 -1.90 11.89
N LEU A 189 18.18 -1.31 11.15
CA LEU A 189 18.49 -1.67 9.77
C LEU A 189 19.82 -2.41 9.69
N LYS A 190 19.81 -3.52 8.95
CA LYS A 190 21.02 -4.18 8.45
C LYS A 190 21.01 -4.23 6.95
N PHE A 191 22.19 -4.04 6.37
CA PHE A 191 22.41 -4.07 4.94
C PHE A 191 23.36 -5.22 4.61
N LYS A 192 23.10 -5.88 3.49
CA LYS A 192 23.99 -6.87 2.90
C LYS A 192 24.19 -6.51 1.44
N THR A 193 25.43 -6.37 1.00
CA THR A 193 25.70 -6.02 -0.40
C THR A 193 25.77 -7.28 -1.25
N ILE A 194 25.02 -7.29 -2.34
CA ILE A 194 24.99 -8.39 -3.30
C ILE A 194 25.55 -7.90 -4.63
N SER A 195 26.59 -8.57 -5.12
CA SER A 195 27.10 -8.34 -6.48
C SER A 195 26.15 -8.95 -7.52
N ASN A 196 25.75 -8.14 -8.48
CA ASN A 196 24.84 -8.49 -9.56
C ASN A 196 25.61 -8.98 -10.80
N LYS A 197 26.29 -10.13 -10.65
CA LYS A 197 27.14 -10.71 -11.70
C LYS A 197 26.40 -11.04 -13.00
N ALA A 198 25.08 -11.28 -12.93
CA ALA A 198 24.28 -11.61 -14.10
C ALA A 198 24.05 -10.41 -15.05
N GLN A 199 24.18 -9.17 -14.54
CA GLN A 199 23.96 -7.95 -15.31
C GLN A 199 25.24 -7.14 -15.54
N ALA A 200 26.30 -7.42 -14.78
CA ALA A 200 27.61 -6.80 -14.97
C ALA A 200 28.20 -7.18 -16.34
N SER A 201 28.59 -6.17 -17.12
CA SER A 201 29.19 -6.37 -18.44
C SER A 201 30.67 -6.75 -18.38
N PHE A 202 31.30 -6.57 -17.21
CA PHE A 202 32.72 -6.79 -16.98
C PHE A 202 32.92 -7.43 -15.61
N GLU A 203 33.95 -8.27 -15.49
CA GLU A 203 34.41 -8.83 -14.22
C GLU A 203 35.83 -8.33 -13.94
N ALA A 204 36.08 -7.86 -12.71
CA ALA A 204 37.43 -7.52 -12.27
C ALA A 204 38.22 -8.81 -12.04
N SER A 205 39.37 -8.94 -12.69
CA SER A 205 40.27 -10.10 -12.52
C SER A 205 40.95 -10.15 -11.15
N ASN A 206 41.12 -8.99 -10.49
CA ASN A 206 41.48 -8.83 -9.09
C ASN A 206 40.78 -7.58 -8.53
N GLY A 207 39.95 -7.74 -7.50
CA GLY A 207 39.25 -6.64 -6.83
C GLY A 207 37.72 -6.71 -6.95
N ILE A 208 37.06 -5.62 -6.58
CA ILE A 208 35.60 -5.45 -6.63
C ILE A 208 35.29 -4.39 -7.69
N MET A 209 34.38 -4.72 -8.62
CA MET A 209 33.90 -3.77 -9.61
C MET A 209 32.59 -3.16 -9.12
N GLU A 210 32.60 -1.84 -8.95
CA GLU A 210 31.44 -1.06 -8.55
C GLU A 210 31.24 0.08 -9.53
N LEU A 211 29.99 0.40 -9.83
CA LEU A 211 29.64 1.58 -10.60
C LEU A 211 29.45 2.75 -9.62
N ASP A 212 30.25 3.81 -9.79
CA ASP A 212 30.28 4.98 -8.90
C ASP A 212 28.88 5.54 -8.57
N LYS A 213 28.01 5.61 -9.59
CA LYS A 213 26.61 6.05 -9.45
C LYS A 213 25.65 4.95 -9.88
N ASP A 214 25.66 3.83 -9.16
CA ASP A 214 24.78 2.69 -9.45
C ASP A 214 23.33 2.89 -8.99
N LYS A 215 22.63 3.82 -9.65
CA LYS A 215 21.23 4.14 -9.34
C LYS A 215 20.27 2.94 -9.49
N TYR A 216 20.58 2.03 -10.40
CA TYR A 216 19.70 0.92 -10.79
C TYR A 216 20.22 -0.46 -10.35
N GLY A 217 21.30 -0.50 -9.58
CA GLY A 217 21.87 -1.74 -9.05
C GLY A 217 22.38 -2.70 -10.12
N ILE A 218 22.94 -2.15 -11.21
CA ILE A 218 23.46 -2.89 -12.36
C ILE A 218 24.61 -3.81 -11.93
N TYR A 219 25.52 -3.30 -11.08
CA TYR A 219 26.69 -4.04 -10.58
C TYR A 219 26.47 -4.57 -9.17
N SER A 220 25.74 -3.83 -8.35
CA SER A 220 25.51 -4.20 -6.96
C SER A 220 24.23 -3.62 -6.41
N TYR A 221 23.54 -4.38 -5.57
CA TYR A 221 22.36 -3.94 -4.84
C TYR A 221 22.42 -4.40 -3.39
N SER A 222 21.60 -3.81 -2.52
CA SER A 222 21.53 -4.20 -1.11
C SER A 222 20.30 -5.04 -0.80
N GLU A 223 20.48 -6.09 0.00
CA GLU A 223 19.40 -6.68 0.79
C GLU A 223 19.29 -5.91 2.11
N LEU A 224 18.07 -5.47 2.44
CA LEU A 224 17.77 -4.72 3.65
C LEU A 224 16.96 -5.60 4.60
N THR A 225 17.43 -5.73 5.83
CA THR A 225 16.69 -6.27 6.97
C THR A 225 16.23 -5.13 7.86
N VAL A 226 14.91 -4.96 8.00
CA VAL A 226 14.28 -4.00 8.91
C VAL A 226 13.72 -4.76 10.10
N THR A 227 14.18 -4.43 11.30
CA THR A 227 13.67 -4.99 12.56
C THR A 227 13.08 -3.90 13.43
N PHE A 228 11.89 -4.11 13.99
CA PHE A 228 11.29 -3.18 14.95
C PHE A 228 10.46 -3.91 16.02
N ASN A 229 10.37 -3.32 17.21
CA ASN A 229 9.78 -3.91 18.42
C ASN A 229 8.24 -3.73 18.46
N LYS A 230 7.55 -4.37 17.53
CA LYS A 230 6.09 -4.38 17.50
C LYS A 230 5.60 -5.66 16.86
N PHE A 231 4.50 -6.20 17.38
CA PHE A 231 3.76 -7.25 16.71
C PHE A 231 3.04 -6.66 15.48
N PHE A 232 3.24 -7.25 14.30
CA PHE A 232 2.51 -6.83 13.09
C PHE A 232 1.88 -8.04 12.40
N ASP A 233 0.55 -8.00 12.18
CA ASP A 233 -0.15 -9.05 11.44
C ASP A 233 0.06 -8.88 9.93
N ALA A 234 1.20 -9.38 9.45
CA ALA A 234 1.56 -9.34 8.05
C ALA A 234 0.64 -10.21 7.17
N THR A 235 -0.17 -11.11 7.74
CA THR A 235 -1.10 -11.96 6.98
C THR A 235 -2.21 -11.11 6.37
N HIS A 236 -2.77 -10.18 7.15
CA HIS A 236 -3.92 -9.39 6.73
C HIS A 236 -3.55 -7.95 6.35
N ARG A 237 -2.41 -7.44 6.84
CA ARG A 237 -2.02 -6.02 6.72
C ARG A 237 -0.67 -5.81 6.05
N MET A 238 -0.25 -6.73 5.18
CA MET A 238 1.05 -6.67 4.49
C MET A 238 1.33 -5.31 3.84
N ARG A 239 0.36 -4.71 3.15
CA ARG A 239 0.55 -3.40 2.51
C ARG A 239 0.90 -2.31 3.52
N GLU A 240 0.22 -2.29 4.65
CA GLU A 240 0.45 -1.31 5.71
C GLU A 240 1.83 -1.50 6.38
N LEU A 241 2.29 -2.75 6.51
CA LEU A 241 3.64 -3.07 6.97
C LEU A 241 4.68 -2.50 6.01
N LEU A 242 4.53 -2.75 4.71
CA LEU A 242 5.47 -2.28 3.70
C LEU A 242 5.48 -0.75 3.61
N VAL A 243 4.33 -0.09 3.77
CA VAL A 243 4.26 1.38 3.89
C VAL A 243 5.09 1.86 5.07
N LEU A 244 4.89 1.28 6.26
CA LEU A 244 5.64 1.68 7.46
C LEU A 244 7.15 1.48 7.27
N CYS A 245 7.58 0.34 6.74
CA CYS A 245 8.98 0.06 6.47
C CYS A 245 9.57 1.03 5.42
N SER A 246 8.84 1.30 4.34
CA SER A 246 9.26 2.22 3.29
C SER A 246 9.39 3.66 3.81
N GLU A 247 8.39 4.15 4.55
CA GLU A 247 8.43 5.48 5.16
C GLU A 247 9.59 5.63 6.16
N SER A 248 9.79 4.62 7.02
CA SER A 248 10.90 4.61 7.98
C SER A 248 12.25 4.59 7.27
N PHE A 249 12.41 3.74 6.25
CA PHE A 249 13.63 3.68 5.47
C PHE A 249 13.90 4.97 4.71
N ASN A 250 12.87 5.60 4.13
CA ASN A 250 13.00 6.90 3.48
C ASN A 250 13.41 8.01 4.45
N TYR A 251 12.90 7.99 5.68
CA TYR A 251 13.36 8.88 6.73
C TYR A 251 14.87 8.70 6.98
N PHE A 252 15.36 7.46 7.11
CA PHE A 252 16.80 7.17 7.18
C PHE A 252 17.56 7.65 5.92
N LEU A 253 17.02 7.38 4.72
CA LEU A 253 17.66 7.73 3.45
C LEU A 253 17.87 9.23 3.31
N ASP A 254 16.95 10.06 3.78
CA ASP A 254 17.11 11.51 3.71
C ASP A 254 18.36 11.97 4.48
N TYR A 255 18.60 11.43 5.68
CA TYR A 255 19.83 11.71 6.43
C TYR A 255 21.05 11.08 5.76
N TYR A 256 20.95 9.84 5.28
CA TYR A 256 22.03 9.17 4.57
C TYR A 256 22.50 10.00 3.37
N LYS A 257 21.59 10.37 2.46
CA LYS A 257 21.91 11.20 1.28
C LYS A 257 22.50 12.55 1.66
N SER A 258 21.97 13.20 2.70
CA SER A 258 22.51 14.49 3.15
C SER A 258 23.92 14.39 3.73
N THR A 259 24.28 13.23 4.30
CA THR A 259 25.58 12.99 4.94
C THR A 259 26.62 12.49 3.94
N THR A 260 26.22 11.64 2.99
CA THR A 260 27.13 11.03 2.00
C THR A 260 27.18 11.77 0.67
N GLU A 261 26.27 12.74 0.46
CA GLU A 261 26.07 13.44 -0.82
C GLU A 261 25.62 12.52 -1.98
N TYR A 262 25.10 11.33 -1.68
CA TYR A 262 24.64 10.36 -2.69
C TYR A 262 23.28 10.72 -3.29
N TYR A 263 23.24 11.84 -4.02
CA TYR A 263 22.02 12.43 -4.59
C TYR A 263 21.31 11.54 -5.63
N TRP A 264 22.00 10.53 -6.18
CA TRP A 264 21.42 9.63 -7.20
C TRP A 264 20.55 8.52 -6.60
N ILE A 265 20.59 8.32 -5.28
CA ILE A 265 19.74 7.35 -4.58
C ILE A 265 18.36 7.97 -4.40
N ASP A 266 17.36 7.32 -5.00
CA ASP A 266 15.96 7.73 -4.87
C ASP A 266 15.33 7.13 -3.61
N ASN A 267 14.32 7.84 -3.08
CA ASN A 267 13.45 7.28 -2.05
C ASN A 267 12.84 5.96 -2.54
N LEU A 268 12.78 5.00 -1.63
CA LEU A 268 12.13 3.71 -1.86
C LEU A 268 10.63 3.93 -1.97
N ASN A 269 10.04 3.54 -3.10
CA ASN A 269 8.59 3.43 -3.22
C ASN A 269 8.15 1.97 -3.03
N LEU A 270 6.86 1.75 -2.77
CA LEU A 270 6.33 0.40 -2.63
C LEU A 270 6.52 -0.43 -3.90
N SER A 271 6.52 0.22 -5.07
CA SER A 271 6.62 -0.49 -6.34
C SER A 271 8.02 -1.05 -6.61
N GLN A 272 9.04 -0.57 -5.92
CA GLN A 272 10.42 -1.07 -5.97
C GLN A 272 10.67 -2.23 -5.01
N ILE A 273 9.74 -2.53 -4.09
CA ILE A 273 9.86 -3.66 -3.17
C ILE A 273 9.53 -4.95 -3.95
N GLN A 274 10.56 -5.56 -4.55
CA GLN A 274 10.41 -6.69 -5.47
C GLN A 274 9.99 -7.98 -4.77
N ALA A 275 10.57 -8.30 -3.61
CA ALA A 275 10.20 -9.46 -2.83
C ALA A 275 10.42 -9.14 -1.37
N SER A 276 9.43 -9.44 -0.55
CA SER A 276 9.59 -9.36 0.89
C SER A 276 9.38 -10.71 1.54
N ASN A 277 10.19 -10.98 2.57
CA ASN A 277 9.85 -11.98 3.56
C ASN A 277 9.57 -11.27 4.88
N VAL A 278 8.63 -11.81 5.64
CA VAL A 278 8.24 -11.24 6.94
C VAL A 278 8.28 -12.32 7.98
N LYS A 279 8.88 -12.01 9.12
CA LYS A 279 8.85 -12.83 10.32
C LYS A 279 8.40 -12.01 11.50
N VAL A 280 7.58 -12.61 12.35
CA VAL A 280 7.30 -12.11 13.69
C VAL A 280 7.90 -13.10 14.66
N ILE A 281 8.75 -12.61 15.54
CA ILE A 281 9.48 -13.41 16.52
C ILE A 281 9.17 -12.95 17.94
N SER A 282 9.19 -13.89 18.87
CA SER A 282 9.18 -13.65 20.31
C SER A 282 10.56 -14.00 20.89
N GLU A 283 10.73 -13.94 22.21
CA GLU A 283 12.02 -14.22 22.84
C GLU A 283 12.55 -15.64 22.58
N LYS A 284 11.65 -16.63 22.40
CA LYS A 284 12.04 -18.04 22.26
C LYS A 284 11.55 -18.70 20.97
N HIS A 285 10.75 -18.02 20.16
CA HIS A 285 10.18 -18.57 18.93
C HIS A 285 10.38 -17.61 17.76
N ASP A 286 10.92 -18.14 16.66
CA ASP A 286 11.33 -17.35 15.47
C ASP A 286 10.26 -17.34 14.36
N ASP A 287 9.11 -17.94 14.60
CA ASP A 287 8.11 -18.27 13.58
C ASP A 287 6.65 -18.08 14.04
N ILE A 288 6.39 -17.11 14.93
CA ILE A 288 5.01 -16.74 15.32
C ILE A 288 4.16 -16.41 14.09
N ILE A 289 4.73 -15.63 13.17
CA ILE A 289 4.24 -15.46 11.79
C ILE A 289 5.44 -15.58 10.88
N SER A 290 5.33 -16.39 9.83
CA SER A 290 6.35 -16.50 8.79
C SER A 290 5.69 -16.44 7.42
N ILE A 291 5.97 -15.37 6.67
CA ILE A 291 5.58 -15.22 5.27
C ILE A 291 6.88 -15.29 4.47
N PRO A 292 7.19 -16.47 3.87
CA PRO A 292 8.49 -16.72 3.26
C PRO A 292 8.70 -15.91 1.98
N PHE A 293 7.61 -15.54 1.30
CA PHE A 293 7.64 -14.77 0.08
C PHE A 293 6.33 -13.99 -0.11
N TYR A 294 6.45 -12.70 -0.37
CA TYR A 294 5.38 -11.83 -0.80
C TYR A 294 5.81 -11.03 -2.03
N TYR A 295 4.97 -11.06 -3.06
CA TYR A 295 5.13 -10.32 -4.30
C TYR A 295 3.86 -9.48 -4.50
N GLY A 296 3.97 -8.16 -4.29
CA GLY A 296 2.83 -7.25 -4.33
C GLY A 296 2.37 -6.86 -5.74
N HIS A 297 3.09 -7.30 -6.77
CA HIS A 297 2.87 -6.88 -8.14
C HIS A 297 2.08 -7.90 -8.95
N SER A 298 1.27 -7.42 -9.88
CA SER A 298 0.64 -8.28 -10.87
C SER A 298 1.66 -8.70 -11.93
N VAL A 299 1.79 -10.00 -12.15
CA VAL A 299 2.61 -10.56 -13.23
C VAL A 299 1.70 -10.94 -14.39
N LYS A 300 1.92 -10.33 -15.56
CA LYS A 300 1.30 -10.79 -16.80
C LYS A 300 2.21 -11.81 -17.46
N VAL A 301 1.79 -13.07 -17.48
CA VAL A 301 2.47 -14.14 -18.21
C VAL A 301 1.87 -14.22 -19.61
N SER A 302 2.73 -14.19 -20.63
CA SER A 302 2.34 -14.29 -22.03
C SER A 302 3.34 -15.16 -22.78
N ASN A 303 2.86 -15.94 -23.75
CA ASN A 303 3.71 -16.76 -24.62
C ASN A 303 4.50 -15.91 -25.63
N SER A 304 4.15 -14.62 -25.75
CA SER A 304 4.84 -13.65 -26.60
C SER A 304 4.93 -12.28 -25.92
N PRO A 305 5.97 -11.49 -26.22
CA PRO A 305 6.05 -10.10 -25.76
C PRO A 305 4.86 -9.27 -26.25
N SER A 306 4.45 -8.30 -25.45
CA SER A 306 3.41 -7.34 -25.84
C SER A 306 4.04 -6.21 -26.66
N TYR A 307 3.91 -6.27 -27.97
CA TYR A 307 4.32 -5.18 -28.86
C TYR A 307 3.18 -4.17 -29.05
N ILE A 308 3.53 -2.92 -29.35
CA ILE A 308 2.56 -1.92 -29.80
C ILE A 308 1.96 -2.32 -31.16
N SER A 309 0.76 -1.83 -31.48
CA SER A 309 0.10 -2.14 -32.76
C SER A 309 0.83 -1.51 -33.95
N GLN A 310 0.63 -2.09 -35.14
CA GLN A 310 1.19 -1.53 -36.38
C GLN A 310 0.69 -0.10 -36.66
N GLU A 311 -0.56 0.19 -36.28
CA GLU A 311 -1.14 1.53 -36.34
C GLU A 311 -0.31 2.52 -35.51
N LYS A 312 0.01 2.18 -34.24
CA LYS A 312 0.86 3.02 -33.39
C LYS A 312 2.30 3.15 -33.90
N ILE A 313 2.82 2.12 -34.56
CA ILE A 313 4.14 2.21 -35.23
C ILE A 313 4.08 3.23 -36.39
N ASN A 314 3.00 3.24 -37.16
CA ASN A 314 2.84 4.19 -38.26
C ASN A 314 2.70 5.62 -37.72
N GLU A 315 1.85 5.85 -36.71
CA GLU A 315 1.73 7.15 -36.03
C GLU A 315 3.08 7.66 -35.49
N LEU A 316 3.87 6.78 -34.87
CA LEU A 316 5.21 7.10 -34.37
C LEU A 316 6.15 7.52 -35.50
N LYS A 317 6.16 6.77 -36.61
CA LYS A 317 7.01 7.08 -37.78
C LYS A 317 6.63 8.42 -38.38
N ASP A 318 5.34 8.68 -38.55
CA ASP A 318 4.85 9.94 -39.12
C ASP A 318 5.25 11.12 -38.21
N SER A 319 5.05 10.99 -36.89
CA SER A 319 5.44 12.02 -35.92
C SER A 319 6.95 12.31 -35.94
N ILE A 320 7.79 11.27 -36.00
CA ILE A 320 9.26 11.43 -36.08
C ILE A 320 9.67 12.09 -37.41
N ASN A 321 9.08 11.67 -38.53
CA ASN A 321 9.44 12.18 -39.86
C ASN A 321 9.05 13.64 -40.06
N ILE A 322 7.94 14.08 -39.48
CA ILE A 322 7.49 15.48 -39.52
C ILE A 322 8.39 16.37 -38.63
N GLY A 323 9.10 15.77 -37.66
CA GLY A 323 9.93 16.49 -36.70
C GLY A 323 9.11 17.32 -35.70
N GLU A 324 7.81 17.02 -35.57
CA GLU A 324 6.92 17.65 -34.60
C GLU A 324 7.37 17.26 -33.19
N GLN A 325 7.89 18.23 -32.44
CA GLN A 325 8.12 18.06 -31.02
C GLN A 325 6.77 17.91 -30.32
N PRO A 326 6.60 16.92 -29.43
CA PRO A 326 5.38 16.79 -28.65
C PRO A 326 5.10 18.09 -27.88
N PRO A 327 3.84 18.53 -27.77
CA PRO A 327 3.49 19.68 -26.96
C PRO A 327 4.00 19.51 -25.53
N LEU A 328 4.62 20.56 -24.97
CA LEU A 328 5.22 20.52 -23.63
C LEU A 328 4.23 20.04 -22.56
N TRP A 329 2.95 20.44 -22.65
CA TRP A 329 1.92 20.00 -21.72
C TRP A 329 1.70 18.48 -21.73
N GLU A 330 1.84 17.81 -22.89
CA GLU A 330 1.70 16.35 -22.98
C GLU A 330 2.86 15.65 -22.29
N MET A 331 4.09 16.13 -22.52
CA MET A 331 5.29 15.61 -21.86
C MET A 331 5.20 15.76 -20.33
N LEU A 332 4.86 16.95 -19.85
CA LEU A 332 4.70 17.20 -18.41
C LEU A 332 3.56 16.39 -17.78
N TYR A 333 2.51 16.12 -18.53
CA TYR A 333 1.43 15.23 -18.08
C TYR A 333 1.90 13.77 -17.95
N LEU A 334 2.68 13.27 -18.91
CA LEU A 334 3.31 11.96 -18.82
C LEU A 334 4.31 11.88 -17.66
N ASP A 335 5.10 12.93 -17.43
CA ASP A 335 6.02 13.03 -16.29
C ASP A 335 5.28 13.00 -14.95
N SER A 336 4.12 13.66 -14.87
CA SER A 336 3.27 13.61 -13.68
C SER A 336 2.75 12.19 -13.42
N LYS A 337 2.28 11.48 -14.46
CA LYS A 337 1.85 10.08 -14.35
C LYS A 337 2.98 9.17 -13.88
N ASN A 338 4.18 9.34 -14.45
CA ASN A 338 5.35 8.59 -14.03
C ASN A 338 5.69 8.87 -12.57
N SER A 339 5.67 10.14 -12.15
CA SER A 339 5.93 10.54 -10.77
C SER A 339 4.91 9.94 -9.78
N ILE A 340 3.62 9.85 -10.15
CA ILE A 340 2.60 9.13 -9.36
C ILE A 340 2.94 7.65 -9.24
N PHE A 341 3.33 7.01 -10.36
CA PHE A 341 3.65 5.59 -10.41
C PHE A 341 4.82 5.21 -9.49
N ILE A 342 5.81 6.10 -9.36
CA ILE A 342 6.96 5.95 -8.46
C ILE A 342 6.75 6.62 -7.09
N GLU A 343 5.52 7.02 -6.76
CA GLU A 343 5.12 7.64 -5.47
C GLU A 343 5.84 8.96 -5.12
N LYS A 344 6.36 9.67 -6.13
CA LYS A 344 6.95 11.02 -6.03
C LYS A 344 5.86 12.10 -6.17
N TYR A 345 5.03 12.23 -5.13
CA TYR A 345 3.82 13.05 -5.21
C TYR A 345 4.07 14.56 -5.34
N ARG A 346 5.19 15.09 -4.82
CA ARG A 346 5.53 16.52 -4.94
C ARG A 346 5.79 16.87 -6.40
N GLU A 347 6.62 16.06 -7.04
CA GLU A 347 6.98 16.14 -8.45
C GLU A 347 5.75 15.94 -9.33
N ALA A 348 4.90 14.97 -8.99
CA ALA A 348 3.63 14.76 -9.69
C ALA A 348 2.75 16.02 -9.69
N ILE A 349 2.61 16.68 -8.54
CA ILE A 349 1.80 17.89 -8.38
C ILE A 349 2.44 19.07 -9.13
N ILE A 350 3.76 19.22 -9.09
CA ILE A 350 4.46 20.27 -9.84
C ILE A 350 4.25 20.06 -11.35
N SER A 351 4.53 18.85 -11.86
CA SER A 351 4.43 18.55 -13.29
C SER A 351 3.00 18.69 -13.83
N ILE A 352 1.97 18.27 -13.09
CA ILE A 352 0.57 18.43 -13.55
C ILE A 352 0.14 19.90 -13.57
N ASN A 353 0.61 20.71 -12.62
CA ASN A 353 0.31 22.14 -12.61
C ASN A 353 0.99 22.85 -13.78
N SER A 354 2.26 22.53 -14.05
CA SER A 354 2.99 23.06 -15.21
C SER A 354 2.37 22.61 -16.54
N ALA A 355 1.93 21.34 -16.64
CA ALA A 355 1.20 20.83 -17.79
C ALA A 355 -0.09 21.62 -18.02
N PHE A 356 -0.88 21.83 -16.96
CA PHE A 356 -2.12 22.59 -17.03
C PHE A 356 -1.90 24.06 -17.44
N GLU A 357 -0.91 24.75 -16.86
CA GLU A 357 -0.60 26.14 -17.22
C GLU A 357 -0.18 26.26 -18.68
N ASN A 358 0.67 25.35 -19.17
CA ASN A 358 1.08 25.33 -20.57
C ASN A 358 -0.11 25.03 -21.51
N TYR A 359 -0.92 24.02 -21.18
CA TYR A 359 -2.11 23.65 -21.95
C TYR A 359 -3.11 24.81 -22.03
N LEU A 360 -3.41 25.44 -20.88
CA LEU A 360 -4.33 26.56 -20.82
C LEU A 360 -3.85 27.70 -21.72
N ASN A 361 -2.55 28.00 -21.70
CA ASN A 361 -1.96 29.08 -22.48
C ASN A 361 -2.04 28.84 -24.00
N ILE A 362 -1.92 27.58 -24.44
CA ILE A 362 -2.08 27.18 -25.85
C ILE A 362 -3.56 27.25 -26.25
N LYS A 363 -4.44 26.59 -25.48
CA LYS A 363 -5.86 26.49 -25.82
C LYS A 363 -6.61 27.81 -25.67
N SER A 364 -6.21 28.68 -24.74
CA SER A 364 -6.82 30.00 -24.62
C SER A 364 -6.57 30.83 -25.87
N ARG A 365 -5.37 30.81 -26.45
CA ARG A 365 -5.09 31.50 -27.73
C ARG A 365 -5.99 31.00 -28.85
N GLU A 366 -6.09 29.69 -29.01
CA GLU A 366 -6.93 29.07 -30.04
C GLU A 366 -8.40 29.49 -29.93
N ILE A 367 -8.91 29.60 -28.70
CA ILE A 367 -10.31 30.00 -28.45
C ILE A 367 -10.49 31.51 -28.62
N LEU A 368 -9.63 32.33 -28.02
CA LEU A 368 -9.76 33.79 -28.04
C LEU A 368 -9.63 34.37 -29.46
N ARG A 369 -8.80 33.76 -30.32
CA ARG A 369 -8.67 34.12 -31.74
C ARG A 369 -9.97 34.02 -32.56
N SER A 370 -11.01 33.37 -32.02
CA SER A 370 -12.33 33.36 -32.66
C SER A 370 -13.07 34.70 -32.60
N GLY A 371 -12.66 35.60 -31.69
CA GLY A 371 -13.31 36.90 -31.51
C GLY A 371 -12.37 38.06 -31.15
N MET A 372 -11.06 37.83 -31.17
CA MET A 372 -10.01 38.82 -30.92
C MET A 372 -8.91 38.66 -31.97
N THR A 373 -8.25 39.76 -32.35
CA THR A 373 -7.06 39.75 -33.22
C THR A 373 -5.85 39.15 -32.48
N ASP A 374 -4.84 38.70 -33.22
CA ASP A 374 -3.62 38.13 -32.62
C ASP A 374 -2.95 39.06 -31.61
N LYS A 375 -2.91 40.36 -31.93
CA LYS A 375 -2.36 41.37 -31.03
C LYS A 375 -3.19 41.49 -29.75
N GLU A 376 -4.51 41.62 -29.86
CA GLU A 376 -5.37 41.72 -28.69
C GLU A 376 -5.32 40.48 -27.79
N VAL A 377 -5.10 39.29 -28.36
CA VAL A 377 -4.91 38.05 -27.59
C VAL A 377 -3.60 38.09 -26.80
N GLU A 378 -2.49 38.47 -27.43
CA GLU A 378 -1.20 38.57 -26.73
C GLU A 378 -1.21 39.68 -25.68
N ASP A 379 -1.71 40.88 -26.02
CA ASP A 379 -1.84 42.01 -25.10
C ASP A 379 -2.66 41.57 -23.86
N TYR A 380 -3.79 40.87 -24.05
CA TYR A 380 -4.60 40.35 -22.95
C TYR A 380 -3.85 39.30 -22.10
N LEU A 381 -3.19 38.32 -22.72
CA LEU A 381 -2.50 37.25 -21.99
C LEU A 381 -1.23 37.72 -21.28
N GLN A 382 -0.56 38.75 -21.81
CA GLN A 382 0.56 39.42 -21.15
C GLN A 382 0.07 40.37 -20.05
N GLY A 383 -1.19 40.78 -20.10
CA GLY A 383 -1.78 41.71 -19.14
C GLY A 383 -1.38 43.15 -19.43
N GLU A 384 -1.15 43.47 -20.70
CA GLU A 384 -0.97 44.85 -21.15
C GLU A 384 -2.27 45.63 -20.92
N VAL A 385 -2.12 46.79 -20.32
CA VAL A 385 -3.24 47.66 -19.97
C VAL A 385 -3.36 48.69 -21.07
N SER A 386 -4.52 48.76 -21.73
CA SER A 386 -4.78 49.82 -22.70
C SER A 386 -5.51 50.99 -22.02
N TYR A 387 -5.24 52.22 -22.46
CA TYR A 387 -5.91 53.40 -21.93
C TYR A 387 -7.44 53.28 -22.01
N ALA A 388 -7.96 52.76 -23.13
CA ALA A 388 -9.39 52.57 -23.33
C ALA A 388 -10.06 51.61 -22.31
N THR A 389 -9.28 50.70 -21.71
CA THR A 389 -9.79 49.70 -20.75
C THR A 389 -9.32 49.94 -19.33
N TYR A 390 -8.52 50.99 -19.09
CA TYR A 390 -8.02 51.32 -17.78
C TYR A 390 -9.11 51.91 -16.89
N TYR A 391 -9.28 51.36 -15.69
CA TYR A 391 -10.39 51.69 -14.78
C TYR A 391 -10.39 53.16 -14.29
N LEU A 392 -9.30 53.91 -14.50
CA LEU A 392 -9.21 55.34 -14.18
C LEU A 392 -9.07 56.23 -15.43
N ASN A 393 -9.36 55.74 -16.64
CA ASN A 393 -9.19 56.51 -17.87
C ASN A 393 -10.01 57.81 -17.93
N GLU A 394 -11.05 57.96 -17.11
CA GLU A 394 -11.81 59.20 -16.94
C GLU A 394 -11.07 60.26 -16.09
N PHE A 395 -10.04 59.85 -15.34
CA PHE A 395 -9.35 60.68 -14.34
C PHE A 395 -7.89 61.02 -14.69
N ILE A 396 -7.36 60.44 -15.77
CA ILE A 396 -5.97 60.60 -16.21
C ILE A 396 -5.99 60.72 -17.73
N SER A 397 -5.22 61.65 -18.31
CA SER A 397 -5.10 61.76 -19.77
C SER A 397 -4.30 60.59 -20.36
N GLU A 398 -4.55 60.27 -21.62
CA GLU A 398 -3.83 59.22 -22.35
C GLU A 398 -2.31 59.44 -22.34
N GLU A 399 -1.87 60.70 -22.41
CA GLU A 399 -0.46 61.08 -22.35
C GLU A 399 0.16 60.78 -20.97
N ASN A 400 -0.54 61.11 -19.88
CA ASN A 400 -0.09 60.78 -18.53
C ASN A 400 -0.15 59.27 -18.25
N PHE A 401 -1.09 58.55 -18.88
CA PHE A 401 -1.17 57.09 -18.80
C PHE A 401 0.06 56.45 -19.43
N ASN A 402 0.43 56.86 -20.64
CA ASN A 402 1.60 56.33 -21.33
C ASN A 402 2.88 56.60 -20.54
N ILE A 403 3.03 57.81 -19.96
CA ILE A 403 4.15 58.13 -19.07
C ILE A 403 4.16 57.22 -17.83
N ALA A 404 3.01 56.96 -17.21
CA ALA A 404 2.91 56.09 -16.03
C ALA A 404 3.19 54.62 -16.35
N VAL A 405 2.86 54.14 -17.56
CA VAL A 405 3.24 52.81 -18.05
C VAL A 405 4.75 52.73 -18.30
N GLU A 406 5.34 53.72 -18.97
CA GLU A 406 6.80 53.77 -19.22
C GLU A 406 7.62 53.84 -17.93
N GLN A 407 7.11 54.54 -16.92
CA GLN A 407 7.73 54.63 -15.60
C GLN A 407 7.49 53.39 -14.71
N GLY A 408 6.70 52.42 -15.18
CA GLY A 408 6.35 51.21 -14.41
C GLY A 408 5.41 51.47 -13.23
N ILE A 409 4.79 52.65 -13.14
CA ILE A 409 3.77 52.98 -12.14
C ILE A 409 2.49 52.17 -12.41
N ILE A 410 2.14 52.00 -13.69
CA ILE A 410 1.11 51.07 -14.14
C ILE A 410 1.81 49.83 -14.68
N SER A 411 1.82 48.77 -13.88
CA SER A 411 2.44 47.49 -14.24
C SER A 411 1.50 46.56 -14.99
N SER A 412 2.05 45.81 -15.95
CA SER A 412 1.35 44.71 -16.59
C SER A 412 1.13 43.56 -15.60
N HIS A 413 -0.08 43.01 -15.62
CA HIS A 413 -0.46 41.90 -14.75
C HIS A 413 -1.19 40.85 -15.57
N SER A 414 -0.50 39.75 -15.85
CA SER A 414 -1.10 38.65 -16.60
C SER A 414 -2.38 38.15 -15.92
N PRO A 415 -3.43 37.87 -16.69
CA PRO A 415 -4.71 37.44 -16.13
C PRO A 415 -4.55 36.11 -15.40
N SER A 416 -5.24 35.98 -14.26
CA SER A 416 -5.33 34.71 -13.56
C SER A 416 -5.98 33.63 -14.44
N THR A 417 -5.69 32.37 -14.15
CA THR A 417 -6.33 31.21 -14.79
C THR A 417 -7.86 31.34 -14.89
N PHE A 418 -8.52 31.81 -13.83
CA PHE A 418 -9.98 31.96 -13.83
C PHE A 418 -10.46 33.12 -14.70
N GLN A 419 -9.67 34.19 -14.84
CA GLN A 419 -9.95 35.28 -15.78
C GLN A 419 -9.78 34.81 -17.23
N ILE A 420 -8.71 34.08 -17.53
CA ILE A 420 -8.50 33.46 -18.86
C ILE A 420 -9.68 32.55 -19.19
N ILE A 421 -10.04 31.62 -18.30
CA ILE A 421 -11.20 30.73 -18.49
C ILE A 421 -12.48 31.54 -18.70
N LYS A 422 -12.75 32.55 -17.87
CA LYS A 422 -13.93 33.40 -18.03
C LYS A 422 -13.98 34.01 -19.44
N LYS A 423 -12.87 34.57 -19.92
CA LYS A 423 -12.76 35.18 -21.24
C LYS A 423 -12.98 34.15 -22.36
N CYS A 424 -12.40 32.95 -22.25
CA CYS A 424 -12.65 31.88 -23.22
C CYS A 424 -14.13 31.46 -23.31
N PHE A 425 -14.86 31.47 -22.19
CA PHE A 425 -16.30 31.19 -22.19
C PHE A 425 -17.14 32.31 -22.83
N GLU A 426 -16.67 33.56 -22.81
CA GLU A 426 -17.33 34.67 -23.53
C GLU A 426 -17.29 34.47 -25.05
N PHE A 427 -16.26 33.79 -25.56
CA PHE A 427 -16.07 33.51 -26.99
C PHE A 427 -16.38 32.05 -27.38
N ASN A 428 -17.13 31.31 -26.55
CA ASN A 428 -17.46 29.90 -26.80
C ASN A 428 -18.63 29.73 -27.78
N ASN A 429 -18.63 30.46 -28.89
CA ASN A 429 -19.75 30.53 -29.82
C ASN A 429 -20.00 29.21 -30.58
N ASP A 430 -18.96 28.37 -30.76
CA ASP A 430 -19.06 27.09 -31.48
C ASP A 430 -19.18 25.86 -30.55
N ASN A 431 -19.53 26.02 -29.27
CA ASN A 431 -19.49 24.93 -28.28
C ASN A 431 -18.13 24.19 -28.21
N ARG A 432 -17.02 24.89 -28.50
CA ARG A 432 -15.66 24.31 -28.41
C ARG A 432 -15.33 23.82 -27.00
N ILE A 433 -15.93 24.45 -25.99
CA ILE A 433 -15.89 24.03 -24.59
C ILE A 433 -17.22 23.31 -24.27
N SER A 434 -17.17 21.99 -24.21
CA SER A 434 -18.34 21.13 -23.93
C SER A 434 -18.69 21.03 -22.44
N ILE A 435 -17.75 21.37 -21.56
CA ILE A 435 -17.93 21.33 -20.11
C ILE A 435 -18.42 22.69 -19.57
N SER A 436 -19.31 22.69 -18.58
CA SER A 436 -19.74 23.94 -17.92
C SER A 436 -18.58 24.61 -17.18
N LYS A 437 -18.55 25.95 -17.17
CA LYS A 437 -17.55 26.75 -16.45
C LYS A 437 -17.39 26.34 -14.98
N THR A 438 -18.49 26.07 -14.27
CA THR A 438 -18.45 25.66 -12.86
C THR A 438 -17.72 24.33 -12.66
N LYS A 439 -17.99 23.34 -13.52
CA LYS A 439 -17.29 22.05 -13.48
C LYS A 439 -15.80 22.21 -13.83
N LEU A 440 -15.47 23.02 -14.83
CA LEU A 440 -14.08 23.30 -15.19
C LEU A 440 -13.33 23.97 -14.03
N ASN A 441 -13.92 24.99 -13.40
CA ASN A 441 -13.33 25.66 -12.24
C ASN A 441 -13.07 24.69 -11.08
N LYS A 442 -13.96 23.70 -10.87
CA LYS A 442 -13.75 22.66 -9.87
C LYS A 442 -12.52 21.80 -10.19
N ILE A 443 -12.38 21.34 -11.44
CA ILE A 443 -11.21 20.56 -11.89
C ILE A 443 -9.92 21.37 -11.72
N VAL A 444 -9.94 22.66 -12.09
CA VAL A 444 -8.78 23.55 -11.94
C VAL A 444 -8.40 23.72 -10.46
N ASN A 445 -9.39 23.87 -9.57
CA ASN A 445 -9.12 23.90 -8.13
C ASN A 445 -8.50 22.60 -7.63
N ASP A 446 -8.97 21.45 -8.12
CA ASP A 446 -8.42 20.14 -7.75
C ASP A 446 -6.97 19.97 -8.24
N ILE A 447 -6.63 20.42 -9.45
CA ILE A 447 -5.24 20.40 -9.98
C ILE A 447 -4.33 21.33 -9.17
N ARG A 448 -4.81 22.54 -8.86
CA ARG A 448 -4.02 23.56 -8.14
C ARG A 448 -3.94 23.32 -6.64
N LYS A 449 -4.69 22.36 -6.12
CA LYS A 449 -4.72 22.00 -4.70
C LYS A 449 -3.31 21.64 -4.21
N ASN A 450 -2.93 22.16 -3.05
CA ASN A 450 -1.62 21.94 -2.39
C ASN A 450 -0.40 22.47 -3.18
N ARG A 451 -0.54 23.02 -4.39
CA ARG A 451 0.59 23.52 -5.19
C ARG A 451 1.38 24.58 -4.44
N ASN A 452 0.70 25.63 -3.95
CA ASN A 452 1.36 26.75 -3.28
C ASN A 452 2.06 26.27 -2.01
N ASP A 453 1.45 25.35 -1.26
CA ASP A 453 2.04 24.85 -0.04
C ASP A 453 3.26 23.97 -0.29
N ILE A 454 3.30 23.25 -1.42
CA ILE A 454 4.46 22.45 -1.85
C ILE A 454 5.58 23.37 -2.35
N ILE A 455 5.27 24.32 -3.22
CA ILE A 455 6.27 25.22 -3.85
C ILE A 455 6.89 26.16 -2.82
N HIS A 456 6.09 26.67 -1.86
CA HIS A 456 6.57 27.60 -0.83
C HIS A 456 7.01 26.92 0.47
N GLY A 457 7.02 25.58 0.50
CA GLY A 457 7.50 24.81 1.66
C GLY A 457 6.60 24.85 2.90
N ASN A 458 5.36 25.34 2.78
CA ASN A 458 4.40 25.43 3.90
C ASN A 458 3.79 24.06 4.27
N LEU A 459 3.80 23.10 3.33
CA LEU A 459 3.40 21.73 3.57
C LEU A 459 4.64 20.83 3.61
N ILE A 460 5.04 20.41 4.82
CA ILE A 460 5.59 19.06 4.96
C ILE A 460 4.41 18.14 4.60
N LEU A 461 4.38 17.64 3.37
CA LEU A 461 3.46 16.59 2.94
C LEU A 461 3.68 15.33 3.81
N ARG A 462 3.19 15.36 5.04
CA ARG A 462 2.74 14.18 5.75
C ARG A 462 1.39 13.86 5.14
N ARG A 463 1.34 12.77 4.37
CA ARG A 463 0.13 12.01 3.96
C ARG A 463 -0.55 12.51 2.67
N LEU A 464 -0.48 11.64 1.65
CA LEU A 464 -1.65 11.24 0.86
C LEU A 464 -1.92 9.77 1.17
#